data_AF-A0A3D5B412-F1
#
_entry.id   AF-A0A3D5B412-F1
#
_cell.length_a   1.000
_cell.length_b   1.000
_cell.length_c   1.000
_cell.angle_alpha   90.00
_cell.angle_beta   90.00
_cell.angle_gamma   90.00
#
_symmetry.space_group_name_H-M   'P 1'
#
loop_
_entity.id
_entity.type
_entity.pdbx_description
1 polymer ?
#
loop_
_entity_poly.entity_id
_entity_poly.type
_entity_poly.pdbx_seq_one_letter_code
_entity_poly.pdbx_strand_id
1 'polypeptide(L)'
;MPSPKNTTYFIVSPRPYYNAHARSCQRNPLCSIDCPFIFLYNRNMMKKLLTVCLILCLAALLCLFVACEEEGPVSIEVITYPDTLYVQQGGEIDLTGGVVAVVYSDGHRKEVPMQDLEKLNLKKDVLGTQTLVLVYREGGKRFSASFDMTVVLPKASALALQTDGVKTTYLDGESFDRKNLVVTASYVTGITATVQTYDISPSVLHVGTTQVTISHGGASATIPVTVSYKAPASADILSLPSKTAYFVGEAVDRSGMRVKVTYNDGAQGEFDEQSIRLTRADGGDFYYPLDKTDTQVIAVISTDFGEATAEFSITVTEVVPVSATLADMDPLSFFVGQSFAFSDEGPIITISYNYGDGVDLYASDDAFSFAEQTLTEGQESVTLWLTDHPSITVEIPVSVVQPELIGIVVRIPPQKLFYNDGEEIALDGLVLALQMSDGNETTLAYSAESGITVSPERVPAGPQSVITVTYEGFTDTFKIN
;
A
#
# COMPACT_ATOMS: atom_id res chain seq x y z
N MET A 1 -36.62 -40.55 43.73
CA MET A 1 -35.49 -41.29 44.36
C MET A 1 -34.20 -40.59 43.97
N PRO A 2 -33.11 -40.62 44.78
CA PRO A 2 -33.03 -41.06 46.18
C PRO A 2 -32.50 -39.97 47.15
N SER A 3 -32.99 -39.99 48.39
CA SER A 3 -32.27 -39.48 49.58
C SER A 3 -31.26 -40.57 50.04
N PRO A 4 -30.20 -40.30 50.84
CA PRO A 4 -30.36 -40.58 52.28
C PRO A 4 -29.42 -39.88 53.31
N LYS A 5 -30.01 -39.50 54.48
CA LYS A 5 -29.52 -39.77 55.88
C LYS A 5 -28.24 -39.03 56.37
N ASN A 6 -27.89 -38.95 57.67
CA ASN A 6 -28.40 -39.39 59.01
C ASN A 6 -27.82 -38.41 60.08
N THR A 7 -28.08 -38.31 61.40
CA THR A 7 -28.91 -38.93 62.50
C THR A 7 -29.03 -37.79 63.55
N THR A 8 -30.15 -37.39 64.18
CA THR A 8 -31.18 -38.05 65.03
C THR A 8 -30.73 -38.49 66.43
N TYR A 9 -31.16 -37.78 67.49
CA TYR A 9 -31.51 -38.28 68.84
C TYR A 9 -32.41 -37.24 69.56
N PHE A 10 -33.34 -37.55 70.48
CA PHE A 10 -34.32 -38.66 70.60
C PHE A 10 -35.35 -38.31 71.73
N ILE A 11 -36.67 -38.45 71.48
CA ILE A 11 -37.85 -38.80 72.35
C ILE A 11 -37.74 -38.59 73.90
N VAL A 12 -38.69 -38.00 74.69
CA VAL A 12 -40.11 -38.31 75.08
C VAL A 12 -40.76 -37.01 75.67
N SER A 13 -42.04 -36.83 76.08
CA SER A 13 -43.36 -37.51 76.01
C SER A 13 -44.50 -36.52 76.45
N PRO A 14 -45.81 -36.70 76.12
CA PRO A 14 -46.83 -35.63 76.29
C PRO A 14 -48.13 -35.98 77.07
N ARG A 15 -49.04 -34.97 77.16
CA ARG A 15 -50.54 -34.98 77.33
C ARG A 15 -51.18 -34.72 78.73
N PRO A 16 -52.47 -34.28 78.78
CA PRO A 16 -53.00 -33.39 79.85
C PRO A 16 -54.31 -33.90 80.54
N TYR A 17 -55.23 -32.97 80.92
CA TYR A 17 -56.46 -33.09 81.74
C TYR A 17 -56.18 -33.01 83.27
N TYR A 18 -57.04 -32.43 84.13
CA TYR A 18 -58.51 -32.58 84.23
C TYR A 18 -59.29 -31.31 84.67
N ASN A 19 -60.62 -31.46 84.79
CA ASN A 19 -61.64 -30.41 85.01
C ASN A 19 -61.99 -30.10 86.49
N ALA A 20 -62.75 -29.01 86.68
CA ALA A 20 -63.15 -28.39 87.94
C ALA A 20 -64.21 -29.11 88.80
N HIS A 21 -64.17 -28.86 90.12
CA HIS A 21 -65.29 -28.68 91.08
C HIS A 21 -64.69 -28.46 92.50
N ALA A 22 -65.39 -28.02 93.56
CA ALA A 22 -66.45 -27.02 93.80
C ALA A 22 -66.85 -27.10 95.30
N ARG A 23 -67.37 -26.01 95.91
CA ARG A 23 -67.92 -25.91 97.30
C ARG A 23 -66.87 -25.97 98.44
N SER A 24 -67.10 -25.46 99.67
CA SER A 24 -67.98 -24.37 100.18
C SER A 24 -67.73 -24.14 101.69
N CYS A 25 -68.22 -23.02 102.24
CA CYS A 25 -68.44 -22.76 103.69
C CYS A 25 -67.17 -22.54 104.55
N GLN A 26 -67.17 -21.77 105.66
CA GLN A 26 -68.21 -20.90 106.25
C GLN A 26 -67.59 -19.93 107.29
N ARG A 27 -68.04 -18.66 107.34
CA ARG A 27 -68.56 -17.91 108.51
C ARG A 27 -68.44 -16.37 108.36
N ASN A 28 -69.60 -15.73 108.49
CA ASN A 28 -69.80 -14.32 108.92
C ASN A 28 -69.99 -14.35 110.48
N PRO A 29 -70.40 -13.29 111.24
CA PRO A 29 -70.95 -11.98 110.85
C PRO A 29 -70.55 -10.71 111.69
N LEU A 30 -70.92 -9.50 111.21
CA LEU A 30 -71.41 -8.29 111.95
C LEU A 30 -70.53 -7.64 113.08
N CYS A 31 -70.71 -6.38 113.53
CA CYS A 31 -71.22 -5.10 112.97
C CYS A 31 -70.90 -3.93 113.94
N SER A 32 -71.01 -2.67 113.47
CA SER A 32 -71.33 -1.41 114.20
C SER A 32 -70.55 -0.94 115.45
N ILE A 33 -70.21 0.36 115.51
CA ILE A 33 -70.68 1.36 116.53
C ILE A 33 -70.02 2.74 116.28
N ASP A 34 -70.75 3.82 116.56
CA ASP A 34 -70.33 5.22 116.39
C ASP A 34 -69.79 5.89 117.68
N CYS A 35 -68.87 6.86 117.50
CA CYS A 35 -68.69 8.07 118.34
C CYS A 35 -68.31 7.92 119.85
N PRO A 36 -68.06 9.02 120.61
CA PRO A 36 -67.34 10.28 120.27
C PRO A 36 -66.37 10.80 121.38
N PHE A 37 -65.84 12.02 121.16
CA PHE A 37 -65.61 13.11 122.15
C PHE A 37 -64.27 13.35 122.91
N ILE A 38 -63.95 14.66 122.97
CA ILE A 38 -63.33 15.46 124.06
C ILE A 38 -61.80 15.57 124.21
N PHE A 39 -61.34 16.83 124.01
CA PHE A 39 -60.20 17.57 124.59
C PHE A 39 -59.00 16.82 125.21
N LEU A 40 -57.78 17.26 124.80
CA LEU A 40 -57.03 18.20 125.65
C LEU A 40 -56.02 19.09 124.88
N TYR A 41 -55.78 20.27 125.45
CA TYR A 41 -55.15 21.44 124.82
C TYR A 41 -53.67 21.55 125.21
N ASN A 42 -52.74 21.54 124.25
CA ASN A 42 -51.35 21.93 124.51
C ASN A 42 -50.70 22.71 123.35
N ARG A 43 -50.59 24.03 123.55
CA ARG A 43 -50.15 25.02 122.55
C ARG A 43 -48.68 24.88 122.12
N ASN A 44 -47.84 24.16 122.88
CA ASN A 44 -46.43 23.94 122.53
C ASN A 44 -46.18 22.72 121.63
N MET A 45 -47.02 21.68 121.71
CA MET A 45 -46.87 20.51 120.83
C MET A 45 -47.24 20.86 119.38
N MET A 46 -48.20 21.76 119.21
CA MET A 46 -48.67 22.26 117.91
C MET A 46 -47.54 22.89 117.08
N LYS A 47 -46.56 23.59 117.69
CA LYS A 47 -45.40 24.12 116.97
C LYS A 47 -44.51 23.00 116.43
N LYS A 48 -44.15 22.01 117.25
CA LYS A 48 -43.33 20.87 116.80
C LYS A 48 -44.05 20.04 115.73
N LEU A 49 -45.35 19.81 115.89
CA LEU A 49 -46.17 19.09 114.90
C LEU A 49 -46.28 19.87 113.58
N LEU A 50 -46.44 21.20 113.64
CA LEU A 50 -46.46 22.06 112.45
C LEU A 50 -45.08 22.11 111.77
N THR A 51 -43.96 22.15 112.51
CA THR A 51 -42.61 22.08 111.90
C THR A 51 -42.35 20.71 111.28
N VAL A 52 -42.75 19.61 111.92
CA VAL A 52 -42.65 18.26 111.33
C VAL A 52 -43.54 18.13 110.10
N CYS A 53 -44.77 18.65 110.13
CA CYS A 53 -45.66 18.66 108.97
C CYS A 53 -45.16 19.59 107.85
N LEU A 54 -44.54 20.73 108.19
CA LEU A 54 -43.91 21.62 107.20
C LEU A 54 -42.66 20.97 106.58
N ILE A 55 -41.86 20.23 107.36
CA ILE A 55 -40.70 19.48 106.84
C ILE A 55 -41.17 18.28 106.00
N LEU A 56 -42.25 17.59 106.38
CA LEU A 56 -42.85 16.53 105.56
C LEU A 56 -43.50 17.08 104.28
N CYS A 57 -44.19 18.23 104.33
CA CYS A 57 -44.69 18.90 103.14
C CYS A 57 -43.55 19.43 102.27
N LEU A 58 -42.49 20.01 102.85
CA LEU A 58 -41.34 20.50 102.09
C LEU A 58 -40.55 19.33 101.49
N ALA A 59 -40.41 18.21 102.20
CA ALA A 59 -39.79 16.99 101.68
C ALA A 59 -40.68 16.31 100.62
N ALA A 60 -42.00 16.28 100.79
CA ALA A 60 -42.92 15.78 99.76
C ALA A 60 -42.94 16.68 98.52
N LEU A 61 -42.86 18.01 98.69
CA LEU A 61 -42.71 18.97 97.61
C LEU A 61 -41.33 18.83 96.93
N LEU A 62 -40.26 18.61 97.70
CA LEU A 62 -38.93 18.35 97.17
C LEU A 62 -38.86 17.01 96.43
N CYS A 63 -39.56 15.97 96.91
CA CYS A 63 -39.73 14.71 96.18
C CYS A 63 -40.56 14.88 94.90
N LEU A 64 -41.60 15.72 94.91
CA LEU A 64 -42.32 16.15 93.70
C LEU A 64 -41.42 16.94 92.72
N PHE A 65 -40.35 17.58 93.20
CA PHE A 65 -39.30 18.21 92.38
C PHE A 65 -38.11 17.29 92.04
N VAL A 66 -38.07 16.06 92.54
CA VAL A 66 -36.95 15.10 92.36
C VAL A 66 -37.35 13.87 91.54
N ALA A 67 -38.62 13.76 91.14
CA ALA A 67 -39.13 12.67 90.29
C ALA A 67 -39.98 13.19 89.11
N CYS A 68 -39.44 14.14 88.36
CA CYS A 68 -39.88 14.45 87.00
C CYS A 68 -38.63 14.60 86.13
N GLU A 69 -38.09 13.47 85.67
CA GLU A 69 -37.05 13.45 84.64
C GLU A 69 -37.72 13.90 83.34
N GLU A 70 -37.16 14.92 82.69
CA GLU A 70 -37.77 15.61 81.55
C GLU A 70 -37.99 14.64 80.38
N GLU A 71 -39.24 14.18 80.20
CA GLU A 71 -39.64 13.25 79.13
C GLU A 71 -39.17 13.78 77.77
N GLY A 72 -38.21 13.09 77.18
CA GLY A 72 -37.47 13.60 76.05
C GLY A 72 -36.80 12.50 75.24
N PRO A 73 -36.27 12.85 74.05
CA PRO A 73 -35.61 11.87 73.20
C PRO A 73 -34.33 11.34 73.86
N VAL A 74 -34.05 10.06 73.59
CA VAL A 74 -32.81 9.37 73.99
C VAL A 74 -32.02 8.98 72.75
N SER A 75 -32.69 8.50 71.70
CA SER A 75 -32.07 8.13 70.43
C SER A 75 -32.94 8.49 69.22
N ILE A 76 -32.34 8.37 68.05
CA ILE A 76 -32.99 8.47 66.74
C ILE A 76 -32.49 7.31 65.89
N GLU A 77 -33.40 6.54 65.32
CA GLU A 77 -33.14 5.27 64.64
C GLU A 77 -33.71 5.33 63.21
N VAL A 78 -32.98 4.84 62.21
CA VAL A 78 -33.53 4.65 60.86
C VAL A 78 -34.49 3.46 60.89
N ILE A 79 -35.75 3.67 60.53
CA ILE A 79 -36.73 2.58 60.33
C ILE A 79 -36.69 2.14 58.87
N THR A 80 -36.83 3.12 57.98
CA THR A 80 -36.96 2.93 56.53
C THR A 80 -35.97 3.87 55.85
N TYR A 81 -35.14 3.33 54.96
CA TYR A 81 -34.27 4.14 54.11
C TYR A 81 -35.07 4.84 53.00
N PRO A 82 -34.60 5.98 52.48
CA PRO A 82 -35.21 6.60 51.30
C PRO A 82 -35.26 5.68 50.08
N ASP A 83 -36.21 5.96 49.19
CA ASP A 83 -36.40 5.24 47.92
C ASP A 83 -35.15 5.28 47.02
N THR A 84 -34.31 6.31 47.17
CA THR A 84 -33.00 6.43 46.52
C THR A 84 -31.87 6.80 47.49
N LEU A 85 -30.83 5.96 47.55
CA LEU A 85 -29.58 6.22 48.30
C LEU A 85 -28.49 6.93 47.46
N TYR A 86 -28.90 7.67 46.42
CA TYR A 86 -28.01 8.47 45.59
C TYR A 86 -28.60 9.86 45.34
N VAL A 87 -27.74 10.82 45.03
CA VAL A 87 -28.12 12.18 44.62
C VAL A 87 -27.25 12.61 43.44
N GLN A 88 -27.80 13.37 42.50
CA GLN A 88 -27.01 13.90 41.39
C GLN A 88 -26.20 15.13 41.85
N GLN A 89 -24.99 15.28 41.34
CA GLN A 89 -24.10 16.39 41.69
C GLN A 89 -24.79 17.74 41.47
N GLY A 90 -24.79 18.61 42.49
CA GLY A 90 -25.50 19.88 42.51
C GLY A 90 -27.04 19.81 42.65
N GLY A 91 -27.64 18.61 42.61
CA GLY A 91 -29.09 18.40 42.71
C GLY A 91 -29.65 18.54 44.14
N GLU A 92 -30.97 18.40 44.28
CA GLU A 92 -31.61 18.35 45.60
C GLU A 92 -31.55 16.97 46.25
N ILE A 93 -31.52 16.95 47.58
CA ILE A 93 -31.52 15.72 48.37
C ILE A 93 -32.98 15.26 48.54
N ASP A 94 -33.34 14.21 47.81
CA ASP A 94 -34.61 13.51 47.96
C ASP A 94 -34.49 12.41 49.02
N LEU A 95 -35.25 12.54 50.11
CA LEU A 95 -35.36 11.54 51.18
C LEU A 95 -36.78 10.94 51.26
N THR A 96 -37.55 10.99 50.17
CA THR A 96 -38.87 10.35 50.06
C THR A 96 -38.77 8.85 50.36
N GLY A 97 -39.80 8.29 51.02
CA GLY A 97 -39.80 6.93 51.58
C GLY A 97 -39.03 6.80 52.92
N GLY A 98 -38.10 7.71 53.21
CA GLY A 98 -37.25 7.65 54.40
C GLY A 98 -37.96 8.06 55.69
N VAL A 99 -37.89 7.21 56.72
CA VAL A 99 -38.52 7.44 58.04
C VAL A 99 -37.58 7.07 59.17
N VAL A 100 -37.51 7.93 60.19
CA VAL A 100 -36.82 7.65 61.47
C VAL A 100 -37.81 7.49 62.62
N ALA A 101 -37.43 6.71 63.63
CA ALA A 101 -38.05 6.72 64.94
C ALA A 101 -37.23 7.63 65.86
N VAL A 102 -37.85 8.64 66.44
CA VAL A 102 -37.33 9.32 67.64
C VAL A 102 -37.81 8.51 68.84
N VAL A 103 -36.88 7.96 69.63
CA VAL A 103 -37.17 7.11 70.79
C VAL A 103 -37.04 7.92 72.06
N TYR A 104 -38.07 7.91 72.91
CA TYR A 104 -38.16 8.67 74.14
C TYR A 104 -37.82 7.81 75.37
N SER A 105 -37.53 8.46 76.50
CA SER A 105 -37.12 7.81 77.76
C SER A 105 -38.16 6.88 78.39
N ASP A 106 -39.44 7.03 78.04
CA ASP A 106 -40.56 6.15 78.40
C ASP A 106 -40.69 4.91 77.50
N GLY A 107 -39.94 4.86 76.40
CA GLY A 107 -40.04 3.82 75.36
C GLY A 107 -41.02 4.16 74.22
N HIS A 108 -41.67 5.32 74.22
CA HIS A 108 -42.48 5.78 73.09
C HIS A 108 -41.60 6.05 71.86
N ARG A 109 -42.15 5.80 70.66
CA ARG A 109 -41.47 6.01 69.37
C ARG A 109 -42.32 6.93 68.50
N LYS A 110 -41.77 8.09 68.15
CA LYS A 110 -42.39 9.08 67.24
C LYS A 110 -41.77 8.92 65.86
N GLU A 111 -42.55 8.55 64.87
CA GLU A 111 -42.08 8.48 63.48
C GLU A 111 -41.98 9.89 62.90
N VAL A 112 -40.87 10.18 62.21
CA VAL A 112 -40.60 11.47 61.56
C VAL A 112 -40.09 11.23 60.14
N PRO A 113 -40.67 11.86 59.10
CA PRO A 113 -40.14 11.80 57.74
C PRO A 113 -38.74 12.40 57.67
N MET A 114 -37.81 11.73 56.98
CA MET A 114 -36.43 12.21 56.85
C MET A 114 -36.34 13.57 56.14
N GLN A 115 -37.29 13.87 55.26
CA GLN A 115 -37.33 15.13 54.51
C GLN A 115 -37.52 16.35 55.43
N ASP A 116 -38.10 16.19 56.62
CA ASP A 116 -38.37 17.29 57.55
C ASP A 116 -37.17 17.63 58.47
N LEU A 117 -36.13 16.80 58.47
CA LEU A 117 -34.97 16.93 59.37
C LEU A 117 -33.88 17.87 58.83
N GLU A 118 -33.06 18.42 59.74
CA GLU A 118 -31.84 19.15 59.40
C GLU A 118 -30.81 18.17 58.80
N LYS A 119 -30.32 18.48 57.60
CA LYS A 119 -29.44 17.63 56.79
C LYS A 119 -28.02 18.20 56.81
N LEU A 120 -27.05 17.41 57.26
CA LEU A 120 -25.64 17.81 57.42
C LEU A 120 -24.67 16.85 56.72
N ASN A 121 -23.44 17.31 56.57
CA ASN A 121 -22.24 16.59 56.10
C ASN A 121 -22.21 16.11 54.65
N LEU A 122 -23.35 15.94 53.97
CA LEU A 122 -23.36 15.67 52.52
C LEU A 122 -23.04 16.94 51.72
N LYS A 123 -21.96 16.89 50.92
CA LYS A 123 -21.56 17.96 49.99
C LYS A 123 -22.06 17.62 48.58
N LYS A 124 -23.05 18.37 48.09
CA LYS A 124 -23.69 18.17 46.77
C LYS A 124 -22.70 18.19 45.59
N ASP A 125 -21.57 18.89 45.73
CA ASP A 125 -20.60 19.08 44.65
C ASP A 125 -19.45 18.05 44.65
N VAL A 126 -19.37 17.18 45.67
CA VAL A 126 -18.32 16.18 45.82
C VAL A 126 -18.86 14.81 45.44
N LEU A 127 -18.27 14.17 44.42
CA LEU A 127 -18.69 12.85 43.96
C LEU A 127 -18.29 11.73 44.95
N GLY A 128 -19.03 10.62 44.90
CA GLY A 128 -18.79 9.42 45.71
C GLY A 128 -19.69 9.31 46.94
N THR A 129 -19.47 8.25 47.71
CA THR A 129 -20.25 7.94 48.91
C THR A 129 -19.88 8.86 50.06
N GLN A 130 -20.89 9.50 50.67
CA GLN A 130 -20.78 10.42 51.79
C GLN A 130 -21.84 10.08 52.85
N THR A 131 -21.45 10.11 54.12
CA THR A 131 -22.38 9.92 55.23
C THR A 131 -23.24 11.16 55.45
N LEU A 132 -24.53 11.08 55.09
CA LEU A 132 -25.53 12.08 55.44
C LEU A 132 -25.84 11.96 56.94
N VAL A 133 -25.84 13.10 57.64
CA VAL A 133 -26.28 13.17 59.04
C VAL A 133 -27.61 13.89 59.11
N LEU A 134 -28.62 13.20 59.63
CA LEU A 134 -29.94 13.74 59.94
C LEU A 134 -29.95 14.21 61.39
N VAL A 135 -30.46 15.41 61.65
CA VAL A 135 -30.54 15.98 63.00
C VAL A 135 -31.98 16.30 63.37
N TYR A 136 -32.40 15.74 64.51
CA TYR A 136 -33.62 16.08 65.23
C TYR A 136 -33.30 16.96 66.45
N ARG A 137 -34.23 17.85 66.82
CA ARG A 137 -34.06 18.83 67.91
C ARG A 137 -35.34 18.96 68.73
N GLU A 138 -35.23 18.77 70.03
CA GLU A 138 -36.33 18.94 71.00
C GLU A 138 -35.71 19.25 72.38
N GLY A 139 -36.38 20.06 73.21
CA GLY A 139 -35.84 20.47 74.52
C GLY A 139 -34.47 21.18 74.47
N GLY A 140 -34.10 21.79 73.33
CA GLY A 140 -32.76 22.36 73.10
C GLY A 140 -31.63 21.35 72.88
N LYS A 141 -31.90 20.05 73.03
CA LYS A 141 -30.96 18.93 72.80
C LYS A 141 -30.90 18.61 71.29
N ARG A 142 -29.82 17.95 70.84
CA ARG A 142 -29.64 17.48 69.46
C ARG A 142 -29.50 15.96 69.46
N PHE A 143 -30.19 15.30 68.54
CA PHE A 143 -30.12 13.86 68.32
C PHE A 143 -29.82 13.62 66.84
N SER A 144 -28.95 12.67 66.52
CA SER A 144 -28.47 12.45 65.16
C SER A 144 -28.47 10.99 64.74
N ALA A 145 -29.09 10.71 63.59
CA ALA A 145 -28.94 9.46 62.86
C ALA A 145 -28.12 9.71 61.59
N SER A 146 -27.48 8.67 61.07
CA SER A 146 -26.61 8.79 59.89
C SER A 146 -26.67 7.56 59.00
N PHE A 147 -26.62 7.79 57.69
CA PHE A 147 -26.48 6.73 56.69
C PHE A 147 -25.75 7.27 55.47
N ASP A 148 -25.25 6.37 54.64
CA ASP A 148 -24.47 6.73 53.46
C ASP A 148 -25.36 6.97 52.24
N MET A 149 -25.07 8.06 51.51
CA MET A 149 -25.63 8.35 50.19
C MET A 149 -24.50 8.55 49.18
N THR A 150 -24.70 8.16 47.93
CA THR A 150 -23.69 8.33 46.87
C THR A 150 -24.02 9.50 45.97
N VAL A 151 -23.14 10.51 45.91
CA VAL A 151 -23.25 11.60 44.94
C VAL A 151 -22.70 11.11 43.60
N VAL A 152 -23.55 11.12 42.57
CA VAL A 152 -23.24 10.65 41.22
C VAL A 152 -23.27 11.80 40.22
N LEU A 153 -22.57 11.65 39.08
CA LEU A 153 -22.68 12.61 37.98
C LEU A 153 -24.13 12.70 37.47
N PRO A 154 -24.62 13.90 37.09
CA PRO A 154 -25.95 14.07 36.53
C PRO A 154 -26.05 13.34 35.18
N LYS A 155 -27.03 12.46 35.03
CA LYS A 155 -27.24 11.73 33.79
C LYS A 155 -27.78 12.66 32.70
N ALA A 156 -27.11 12.68 31.55
CA ALA A 156 -27.62 13.35 30.35
C ALA A 156 -28.81 12.56 29.78
N SER A 157 -29.87 13.27 29.40
CA SER A 157 -31.05 12.72 28.73
C SER A 157 -30.93 12.79 27.21
N ALA A 158 -30.26 13.81 26.68
CA ALA A 158 -29.96 13.99 25.25
C ALA A 158 -28.75 14.91 25.05
N LEU A 159 -28.09 14.79 23.90
CA LEU A 159 -27.13 15.78 23.40
C LEU A 159 -27.71 16.47 22.15
N ALA A 160 -27.61 17.79 22.09
CA ALA A 160 -27.79 18.56 20.88
C ALA A 160 -26.41 19.00 20.36
N LEU A 161 -26.18 18.84 19.05
CA LEU A 161 -24.94 19.22 18.38
C LEU A 161 -25.23 20.38 17.43
N GLN A 162 -24.46 21.46 17.51
CA GLN A 162 -24.39 22.46 16.44
C GLN A 162 -23.17 22.14 15.58
N THR A 163 -23.40 21.91 14.29
CA THR A 163 -22.38 21.43 13.33
C THR A 163 -22.07 22.42 12.21
N ASP A 164 -22.52 23.67 12.34
CA ASP A 164 -22.28 24.72 11.34
C ASP A 164 -20.78 25.00 11.19
N GLY A 165 -20.23 24.72 10.00
CA GLY A 165 -18.80 24.87 9.75
C GLY A 165 -17.89 23.81 10.39
N VAL A 166 -18.43 22.70 10.88
CA VAL A 166 -17.64 21.51 11.28
C VAL A 166 -17.14 20.79 10.03
N LYS A 167 -15.87 20.34 10.03
CA LYS A 167 -15.29 19.53 8.94
C LYS A 167 -15.96 18.15 8.91
N THR A 168 -16.54 17.78 7.76
CA THR A 168 -17.22 16.48 7.55
C THR A 168 -16.55 15.58 6.50
N THR A 169 -15.64 16.11 5.68
CA THR A 169 -14.83 15.35 4.71
C THR A 169 -13.39 15.21 5.21
N TYR A 170 -12.83 14.00 5.18
CA TYR A 170 -11.51 13.67 5.74
C TYR A 170 -10.73 12.71 4.84
N LEU A 171 -9.40 12.69 4.99
CA LEU A 171 -8.55 11.62 4.48
C LEU A 171 -8.35 10.49 5.51
N ASP A 172 -7.98 9.29 5.02
CA ASP A 172 -7.64 8.15 5.87
C ASP A 172 -6.54 8.49 6.88
N GLY A 173 -6.76 8.15 8.15
CA GLY A 173 -5.84 8.42 9.26
C GLY A 173 -5.94 9.85 9.83
N GLU A 174 -6.78 10.73 9.30
CA GLU A 174 -7.02 12.03 9.94
C GLU A 174 -7.75 11.88 11.28
N SER A 175 -7.43 12.77 12.23
CA SER A 175 -8.23 12.91 13.46
C SER A 175 -9.43 13.83 13.24
N PHE A 176 -10.57 13.52 13.88
CA PHE A 176 -11.76 14.36 13.81
C PHE A 176 -11.50 15.78 14.35
N ASP A 177 -11.75 16.81 13.54
CA ASP A 177 -11.53 18.21 13.93
C ASP A 177 -12.71 18.72 14.76
N ARG A 178 -12.41 19.09 16.02
CA ARG A 178 -13.39 19.57 17.00
C ARG A 178 -13.76 21.05 16.83
N LYS A 179 -13.10 21.78 15.92
CA LYS A 179 -13.41 23.20 15.67
C LYS A 179 -14.87 23.37 15.24
N ASN A 180 -15.48 24.47 15.69
CA ASN A 180 -16.88 24.86 15.43
C ASN A 180 -17.95 23.92 15.99
N LEU A 181 -17.60 22.74 16.55
CA LEU A 181 -18.55 21.85 17.20
C LEU A 181 -18.95 22.38 18.58
N VAL A 182 -20.22 22.75 18.75
CA VAL A 182 -20.80 23.07 20.05
C VAL A 182 -21.70 21.92 20.51
N VAL A 183 -21.42 21.38 21.69
CA VAL A 183 -22.18 20.28 22.31
C VAL A 183 -22.99 20.85 23.48
N THR A 184 -24.32 20.71 23.42
CA THR A 184 -25.22 21.08 24.52
C THR A 184 -25.87 19.83 25.08
N ALA A 185 -25.66 19.57 26.36
CA ALA A 185 -26.28 18.44 27.06
C ALA A 185 -27.55 18.90 27.78
N SER A 186 -28.63 18.14 27.59
CA SER A 186 -29.82 18.17 28.44
C SER A 186 -29.65 17.12 29.52
N TYR A 187 -29.95 17.45 30.78
CA TYR A 187 -29.89 16.52 31.91
C TYR A 187 -31.28 16.08 32.34
N VAL A 188 -31.38 14.94 33.04
CA VAL A 188 -32.67 14.44 33.58
C VAL A 188 -33.30 15.37 34.64
N THR A 189 -32.55 16.34 35.16
CA THR A 189 -33.03 17.43 36.02
C THR A 189 -33.79 18.54 35.27
N GLY A 190 -33.86 18.48 33.94
CA GLY A 190 -34.42 19.53 33.09
C GLY A 190 -33.46 20.70 32.80
N ILE A 191 -32.27 20.71 33.40
CA ILE A 191 -31.23 21.71 33.13
C ILE A 191 -30.53 21.40 31.80
N THR A 192 -30.19 22.45 31.03
CA THR A 192 -29.37 22.37 29.81
C THR A 192 -28.07 23.14 30.01
N ALA A 193 -26.95 22.62 29.50
CA ALA A 193 -25.66 23.32 29.53
C ALA A 193 -24.77 22.96 28.34
N THR A 194 -23.99 23.92 27.84
CA THR A 194 -22.91 23.68 26.88
C THR A 194 -21.75 22.95 27.57
N VAL A 195 -21.25 21.89 26.95
CA VAL A 195 -20.25 20.98 27.52
C VAL A 195 -18.92 21.13 26.76
N GLN A 196 -17.85 21.42 27.49
CA GLN A 196 -16.49 21.57 26.94
C GLN A 196 -15.71 20.25 26.94
N THR A 197 -16.09 19.29 27.78
CA THR A 197 -15.40 18.00 27.95
C THR A 197 -16.36 16.86 27.57
N TYR A 198 -16.11 16.22 26.44
CA TYR A 198 -16.90 15.13 25.90
C TYR A 198 -16.01 14.13 25.14
N ASP A 199 -16.44 12.88 25.10
CA ASP A 199 -15.76 11.80 24.40
C ASP A 199 -16.14 11.79 22.91
N ILE A 200 -15.21 11.30 22.08
CA ILE A 200 -15.36 11.20 20.62
C ILE A 200 -14.90 9.82 20.17
N SER A 201 -15.75 9.09 19.45
CA SER A 201 -15.45 7.73 18.97
C SER A 201 -16.03 7.47 17.56
N PRO A 202 -15.21 7.02 16.59
CA PRO A 202 -13.75 6.94 16.64
C PRO A 202 -13.12 8.35 16.65
N SER A 203 -11.90 8.47 17.19
CA SER A 203 -11.15 9.74 17.24
C SER A 203 -10.26 9.96 16.01
N VAL A 204 -9.74 8.86 15.44
CA VAL A 204 -9.04 8.78 14.15
C VAL A 204 -9.96 8.12 13.14
N LEU A 205 -10.05 8.66 11.94
CA LEU A 205 -11.03 8.31 10.93
C LEU A 205 -10.36 7.55 9.78
N HIS A 206 -10.89 6.37 9.47
CA HIS A 206 -10.42 5.53 8.35
C HIS A 206 -11.52 5.34 7.31
N VAL A 207 -11.17 4.98 6.08
CA VAL A 207 -12.13 4.72 4.99
C VAL A 207 -13.14 3.66 5.43
N GLY A 208 -14.41 3.93 5.17
CA GLY A 208 -15.55 3.19 5.72
C GLY A 208 -16.13 3.77 7.02
N THR A 209 -15.46 4.73 7.67
CA THR A 209 -16.05 5.52 8.76
C THR A 209 -17.07 6.50 8.16
N THR A 210 -18.36 6.28 8.43
CA THR A 210 -19.48 7.09 7.93
C THR A 210 -20.03 8.09 8.96
N GLN A 211 -19.64 7.94 10.23
CA GLN A 211 -20.11 8.78 11.33
C GLN A 211 -19.14 8.78 12.52
N VAL A 212 -19.13 9.90 13.25
CA VAL A 212 -18.41 10.08 14.51
C VAL A 212 -19.43 10.23 15.64
N THR A 213 -19.25 9.49 16.73
CA THR A 213 -20.11 9.54 17.91
C THR A 213 -19.52 10.47 18.95
N ILE A 214 -20.30 11.47 19.36
CA ILE A 214 -20.03 12.34 20.50
C ILE A 214 -20.79 11.77 21.70
N SER A 215 -20.15 11.61 22.86
CA SER A 215 -20.81 11.11 24.07
C SER A 215 -20.43 11.88 25.34
N HIS A 216 -21.41 12.11 26.20
CA HIS A 216 -21.26 12.79 27.50
C HIS A 216 -22.39 12.40 28.44
N GLY A 217 -22.10 12.24 29.73
CA GLY A 217 -23.10 12.01 30.79
C GLY A 217 -23.99 10.77 30.61
N GLY A 218 -23.59 9.82 29.75
CA GLY A 218 -24.39 8.64 29.39
C GLY A 218 -25.40 8.85 28.25
N ALA A 219 -25.37 10.00 27.57
CA ALA A 219 -26.05 10.24 26.30
C ALA A 219 -25.04 10.34 25.15
N SER A 220 -25.50 10.16 23.92
CA SER A 220 -24.70 10.30 22.71
C SER A 220 -25.49 10.93 21.55
N ALA A 221 -24.75 11.47 20.58
CA ALA A 221 -25.24 11.97 19.30
C ALA A 221 -24.17 11.76 18.22
N THR A 222 -24.55 11.75 16.94
CA THR A 222 -23.67 11.37 15.83
C THR A 222 -23.55 12.46 14.77
N ILE A 223 -22.34 12.69 14.28
CA ILE A 223 -22.04 13.58 13.15
C ILE A 223 -21.68 12.70 11.94
N PRO A 224 -22.37 12.81 10.79
CA PRO A 224 -21.99 12.07 9.60
C PRO A 224 -20.68 12.62 9.02
N VAL A 225 -19.82 11.73 8.54
CA VAL A 225 -18.53 12.06 7.91
C VAL A 225 -18.30 11.20 6.67
N THR A 226 -17.49 11.72 5.74
CA THR A 226 -17.00 10.99 4.57
C THR A 226 -15.48 10.91 4.66
N VAL A 227 -14.93 9.70 4.65
CA VAL A 227 -13.47 9.47 4.63
C VAL A 227 -13.06 8.87 3.29
N SER A 228 -12.06 9.47 2.64
CA SER A 228 -11.49 9.02 1.36
C SER A 228 -9.99 8.73 1.47
N TYR A 229 -9.46 7.88 0.59
CA TYR A 229 -8.02 7.69 0.49
C TYR A 229 -7.30 8.95 0.01
N LYS A 230 -6.01 9.05 0.34
CA LYS A 230 -5.10 10.04 -0.26
C LYS A 230 -4.74 9.59 -1.68
N ALA A 231 -5.53 10.02 -2.65
CA ALA A 231 -5.32 9.70 -4.06
C ALA A 231 -4.46 10.78 -4.74
N PRO A 232 -3.58 10.40 -5.69
CA PRO A 232 -2.89 11.37 -6.53
C PRO A 232 -3.90 12.06 -7.47
N ALA A 233 -3.73 13.36 -7.72
CA ALA A 233 -4.71 14.19 -8.46
C ALA A 233 -4.14 14.79 -9.75
N SER A 234 -2.84 15.09 -9.78
CA SER A 234 -2.10 15.47 -11.01
C SER A 234 -0.61 15.18 -10.86
N ALA A 235 0.13 15.19 -11.96
CA ALA A 235 1.58 15.11 -11.97
C ALA A 235 2.20 16.15 -12.93
N ASP A 236 3.32 16.75 -12.53
CA ASP A 236 4.12 17.71 -13.31
C ASP A 236 5.56 17.19 -13.44
N ILE A 237 6.16 17.22 -14.63
CA ILE A 237 7.58 16.88 -14.81
C ILE A 237 8.46 18.01 -14.23
N LEU A 238 9.36 17.67 -13.31
CA LEU A 238 10.36 18.58 -12.74
C LEU A 238 11.67 18.59 -13.55
N SER A 239 12.11 17.41 -13.97
CA SER A 239 13.21 17.23 -14.92
C SER A 239 12.87 16.14 -15.92
N LEU A 240 13.11 16.42 -17.20
CA LEU A 240 13.11 15.43 -18.27
C LEU A 240 14.22 14.39 -18.04
N PRO A 241 14.13 13.20 -18.65
CA PRO A 241 15.26 12.28 -18.73
C PRO A 241 16.50 12.95 -19.37
N SER A 242 17.68 12.42 -19.04
CA SER A 242 18.97 12.85 -19.61
C SER A 242 19.05 12.71 -21.13
N LYS A 243 18.30 11.74 -21.69
CA LYS A 243 18.21 11.45 -23.12
C LYS A 243 16.76 11.56 -23.62
N THR A 244 16.55 12.43 -24.60
CA THR A 244 15.25 12.67 -25.27
C THR A 244 15.31 12.54 -26.79
N ALA A 245 16.47 12.16 -27.34
CA ALA A 245 16.66 11.84 -28.75
C ALA A 245 17.19 10.41 -28.86
N TYR A 246 16.54 9.60 -29.69
CA TYR A 246 16.69 8.15 -29.78
C TYR A 246 16.75 7.70 -31.24
N PHE A 247 17.11 6.44 -31.46
CA PHE A 247 16.96 5.77 -32.75
C PHE A 247 15.86 4.70 -32.71
N VAL A 248 15.30 4.38 -33.88
CA VAL A 248 14.41 3.22 -34.04
C VAL A 248 15.14 1.97 -33.58
N GLY A 249 14.47 1.10 -32.80
CA GLY A 249 15.09 -0.06 -32.17
C GLY A 249 15.66 0.19 -30.77
N GLU A 250 15.84 1.45 -30.35
CA GLU A 250 16.41 1.78 -29.04
C GLU A 250 15.38 1.65 -27.89
N ALA A 251 15.89 1.45 -26.67
CA ALA A 251 15.09 1.46 -25.44
C ALA A 251 15.08 2.85 -24.78
N VAL A 252 13.94 3.28 -24.25
CA VAL A 252 13.80 4.57 -23.57
C VAL A 252 14.57 4.57 -22.24
N ASP A 253 15.47 5.53 -22.07
CA ASP A 253 16.13 5.80 -20.80
C ASP A 253 15.34 6.83 -19.99
N ARG A 254 15.13 6.52 -18.70
CA ARG A 254 14.45 7.38 -17.71
C ARG A 254 15.40 8.06 -16.73
N SER A 255 16.71 7.83 -16.86
CA SER A 255 17.75 8.38 -15.98
C SER A 255 17.68 9.91 -15.88
N GLY A 256 17.73 10.44 -14.67
CA GLY A 256 17.61 11.87 -14.37
C GLY A 256 16.19 12.43 -14.39
N MET A 257 15.17 11.63 -14.73
CA MET A 257 13.78 12.07 -14.71
C MET A 257 13.27 12.26 -13.28
N ARG A 258 12.54 13.36 -13.04
CA ARG A 258 11.82 13.60 -11.78
C ARG A 258 10.43 14.14 -12.05
N VAL A 259 9.45 13.69 -11.29
CA VAL A 259 8.04 14.09 -11.40
C VAL A 259 7.51 14.49 -10.03
N LYS A 260 6.74 15.59 -9.98
CA LYS A 260 6.03 16.05 -8.78
C LYS A 260 4.56 15.70 -8.90
N VAL A 261 4.06 14.87 -8.00
CA VAL A 261 2.64 14.54 -7.89
C VAL A 261 1.99 15.50 -6.88
N THR A 262 0.84 16.06 -7.26
CA THR A 262 -0.05 16.77 -6.32
C THR A 262 -1.22 15.85 -5.96
N TYR A 263 -1.53 15.74 -4.67
CA TYR A 263 -2.57 14.86 -4.13
C TYR A 263 -3.91 15.60 -3.93
N ASN A 264 -4.97 14.84 -3.64
CA ASN A 264 -6.31 15.38 -3.38
C ASN A 264 -6.44 16.27 -2.12
N ASP A 265 -5.46 16.28 -1.22
CA ASP A 265 -5.34 17.26 -0.11
C ASP A 265 -4.50 18.49 -0.46
N GLY A 266 -3.97 18.59 -1.68
CA GLY A 266 -3.05 19.64 -2.10
C GLY A 266 -1.62 19.47 -1.59
N ALA A 267 -1.31 18.38 -0.87
CA ALA A 267 0.07 18.03 -0.57
C ALA A 267 0.80 17.63 -1.86
N GLN A 268 2.13 17.71 -1.83
CA GLN A 268 2.98 17.36 -2.97
C GLN A 268 4.04 16.33 -2.55
N GLY A 269 4.34 15.41 -3.46
CA GLY A 269 5.43 14.44 -3.35
C GLY A 269 6.26 14.44 -4.62
N GLU A 270 7.57 14.27 -4.49
CA GLU A 270 8.48 14.15 -5.63
C GLU A 270 8.92 12.69 -5.80
N PHE A 271 8.98 12.26 -7.05
CA PHE A 271 9.29 10.90 -7.47
C PHE A 271 10.46 10.93 -8.45
N ASP A 272 11.31 9.92 -8.36
CA ASP A 272 12.51 9.72 -9.16
C ASP A 272 12.30 8.69 -10.28
N GLU A 273 13.31 8.56 -11.14
CA GLU A 273 13.42 7.56 -12.21
C GLU A 273 13.09 6.11 -11.78
N GLN A 274 13.32 5.73 -10.53
CA GLN A 274 13.05 4.37 -10.04
C GLN A 274 11.55 4.15 -9.81
N SER A 275 10.85 5.21 -9.41
CA SER A 275 9.44 5.24 -9.05
C SER A 275 8.48 5.53 -10.22
N ILE A 276 9.02 5.82 -11.42
CA ILE A 276 8.26 6.21 -12.62
C ILE A 276 8.22 5.06 -13.64
N ARG A 277 7.03 4.56 -14.00
CA ARG A 277 6.83 3.72 -15.20
C ARG A 277 6.73 4.63 -16.43
N LEU A 278 7.26 4.21 -17.57
CA LEU A 278 7.06 4.90 -18.86
C LEU A 278 6.18 4.05 -19.76
N THR A 279 5.21 4.69 -20.42
CA THR A 279 4.32 4.08 -21.43
C THR A 279 4.23 4.98 -22.66
N ARG A 280 3.81 4.39 -23.79
CA ARG A 280 3.48 5.08 -25.03
C ARG A 280 2.22 5.94 -24.88
N ALA A 281 2.00 6.85 -25.83
CA ALA A 281 0.83 7.73 -25.86
C ALA A 281 -0.52 6.98 -26.06
N ASP A 282 -0.49 5.74 -26.57
CA ASP A 282 -1.66 4.86 -26.68
C ASP A 282 -1.94 4.04 -25.40
N GLY A 283 -1.07 4.15 -24.39
CA GLY A 283 -1.13 3.39 -23.14
C GLY A 283 -0.34 2.07 -23.14
N GLY A 284 0.34 1.70 -24.24
CA GLY A 284 1.18 0.51 -24.30
C GLY A 284 2.50 0.67 -23.52
N ASP A 285 2.94 -0.36 -22.79
CA ASP A 285 4.27 -0.38 -22.18
C ASP A 285 5.39 -0.44 -23.26
N PHE A 286 6.59 0.05 -22.93
CA PHE A 286 7.79 -0.11 -23.77
C PHE A 286 8.38 -1.54 -23.71
N TYR A 287 7.54 -2.56 -23.89
CA TYR A 287 7.96 -3.96 -24.04
C TYR A 287 8.59 -4.23 -25.42
N TYR A 288 8.12 -3.50 -26.44
CA TYR A 288 8.74 -3.43 -27.76
C TYR A 288 9.61 -2.18 -27.89
N PRO A 289 10.75 -2.24 -28.60
CA PRO A 289 11.65 -1.11 -28.81
C PRO A 289 10.95 0.06 -29.52
N LEU A 290 11.58 1.24 -29.52
CA LEU A 290 11.03 2.45 -30.15
C LEU A 290 10.82 2.30 -31.65
N ASP A 291 9.67 2.77 -32.14
CA ASP A 291 9.42 3.03 -33.55
C ASP A 291 9.43 4.54 -33.86
N LYS A 292 9.40 4.90 -35.15
CA LYS A 292 9.52 6.30 -35.60
C LYS A 292 8.33 7.19 -35.19
N THR A 293 7.22 6.62 -34.78
CA THR A 293 5.99 7.31 -34.37
C THR A 293 5.89 7.54 -32.86
N ASP A 294 6.71 6.84 -32.05
CA ASP A 294 6.88 7.00 -30.60
C ASP A 294 7.49 8.37 -30.22
N THR A 295 6.79 9.45 -30.53
CA THR A 295 7.25 10.84 -30.32
C THR A 295 6.73 11.47 -29.03
N GLN A 296 5.84 10.77 -28.31
CA GLN A 296 5.24 11.19 -27.06
C GLN A 296 5.24 10.03 -26.05
N VAL A 297 5.71 10.33 -24.84
CA VAL A 297 5.91 9.40 -23.74
C VAL A 297 5.10 9.86 -22.54
N ILE A 298 4.36 8.93 -21.93
CA ILE A 298 3.63 9.15 -20.68
C ILE A 298 4.45 8.57 -19.54
N ALA A 299 4.81 9.40 -18.57
CA ALA A 299 5.31 8.98 -17.27
C ALA A 299 4.11 8.69 -16.34
N VAL A 300 4.13 7.53 -15.70
CA VAL A 300 3.06 7.03 -14.82
C VAL A 300 3.62 6.78 -13.43
N ILE A 301 3.00 7.39 -12.41
CA ILE A 301 3.35 7.21 -11.01
C ILE A 301 2.19 6.47 -10.34
N SER A 302 2.40 5.21 -10.01
CA SER A 302 1.42 4.33 -9.38
C SER A 302 1.45 4.47 -7.86
N THR A 303 0.28 4.47 -7.22
CA THR A 303 0.11 4.41 -5.76
C THR A 303 -0.99 3.40 -5.40
N ASP A 304 -1.06 2.99 -4.13
CA ASP A 304 -2.09 2.07 -3.62
C ASP A 304 -3.54 2.55 -3.88
N PHE A 305 -3.73 3.83 -4.19
CA PHE A 305 -5.04 4.49 -4.31
C PHE A 305 -5.27 5.18 -5.67
N GLY A 306 -4.43 4.90 -6.67
CA GLY A 306 -4.56 5.41 -8.04
C GLY A 306 -3.22 5.71 -8.72
N GLU A 307 -3.25 6.02 -10.01
CA GLU A 307 -2.09 6.51 -10.77
C GLU A 307 -2.27 8.00 -11.10
N ALA A 308 -1.16 8.73 -11.24
CA ALA A 308 -1.14 10.03 -11.92
C ALA A 308 -0.10 10.03 -13.04
N THR A 309 -0.40 10.77 -14.10
CA THR A 309 0.39 10.78 -15.33
C THR A 309 0.87 12.18 -15.71
N ALA A 310 2.03 12.24 -16.34
CA ALA A 310 2.58 13.45 -16.95
C ALA A 310 3.28 13.10 -18.27
N GLU A 311 3.25 14.01 -19.25
CA GLU A 311 3.63 13.70 -20.64
C GLU A 311 4.85 14.52 -21.08
N PHE A 312 5.70 13.91 -21.91
CA PHE A 312 6.80 14.61 -22.60
C PHE A 312 6.99 14.08 -24.02
N SER A 313 7.72 14.83 -24.84
CA SER A 313 8.08 14.43 -26.20
C SER A 313 9.51 13.92 -26.28
N ILE A 314 9.73 12.98 -27.20
CA ILE A 314 11.05 12.51 -27.63
C ILE A 314 11.16 12.57 -29.15
N THR A 315 12.39 12.59 -29.68
CA THR A 315 12.66 12.47 -31.11
C THR A 315 13.20 11.08 -31.40
N VAL A 316 12.56 10.33 -32.30
CA VAL A 316 13.07 9.03 -32.78
C VAL A 316 13.54 9.16 -34.22
N THR A 317 14.78 8.76 -34.47
CA THR A 317 15.46 8.86 -35.78
C THR A 317 15.57 7.47 -36.41
N GLU A 318 15.38 7.35 -37.72
CA GLU A 318 15.61 6.06 -38.41
C GLU A 318 17.07 5.64 -38.35
N VAL A 319 17.29 4.34 -38.18
CA VAL A 319 18.59 3.71 -38.42
C VAL A 319 18.78 3.60 -39.93
N VAL A 320 19.86 4.18 -40.45
CA VAL A 320 20.21 4.15 -41.87
C VAL A 320 21.70 3.87 -42.05
N PRO A 321 22.11 3.17 -43.13
CA PRO A 321 23.52 2.97 -43.41
C PRO A 321 24.19 4.31 -43.76
N VAL A 322 25.48 4.44 -43.42
CA VAL A 322 26.26 5.68 -43.62
C VAL A 322 27.55 5.46 -44.41
N SER A 323 28.13 4.26 -44.38
CA SER A 323 29.34 3.92 -45.13
C SER A 323 29.49 2.40 -45.28
N ALA A 324 30.13 1.98 -46.37
CA ALA A 324 30.61 0.61 -46.56
C ALA A 324 32.14 0.60 -46.44
N THR A 325 32.72 -0.40 -45.79
CA THR A 325 34.18 -0.58 -45.66
C THR A 325 34.59 -2.01 -46.00
N LEU A 326 35.48 -2.15 -46.97
CA LEU A 326 36.13 -3.40 -47.32
C LEU A 326 37.28 -3.70 -46.33
N ALA A 327 37.47 -4.96 -45.97
CA ALA A 327 38.65 -5.40 -45.21
C ALA A 327 39.90 -5.52 -46.12
N ASP A 328 41.10 -5.32 -45.57
CA ASP A 328 42.36 -5.45 -46.33
C ASP A 328 42.47 -6.82 -47.03
N MET A 329 42.62 -6.81 -48.36
CA MET A 329 42.68 -8.00 -49.21
C MET A 329 43.63 -7.81 -50.39
N ASP A 330 44.16 -8.92 -50.93
CA ASP A 330 44.86 -8.91 -52.22
C ASP A 330 43.86 -8.66 -53.38
N PRO A 331 44.26 -7.95 -54.46
CA PRO A 331 43.39 -7.70 -55.62
C PRO A 331 42.91 -8.98 -56.30
N LEU A 332 41.64 -9.01 -56.72
CA LEU A 332 41.07 -10.13 -57.46
C LEU A 332 41.61 -10.17 -58.90
N SER A 333 42.21 -11.30 -59.30
CA SER A 333 42.84 -11.45 -60.62
C SER A 333 41.82 -11.80 -61.72
N PHE A 334 41.89 -11.07 -62.84
CA PHE A 334 41.05 -11.28 -64.03
C PHE A 334 41.87 -11.13 -65.32
N PHE A 335 41.34 -11.65 -66.43
CA PHE A 335 41.91 -11.42 -67.76
C PHE A 335 41.25 -10.23 -68.48
N VAL A 336 42.03 -9.52 -69.31
CA VAL A 336 41.51 -8.44 -70.18
C VAL A 336 40.38 -8.99 -71.08
N GLY A 337 39.23 -8.32 -71.10
CA GLY A 337 38.07 -8.76 -71.87
C GLY A 337 37.12 -9.69 -71.12
N GLN A 338 37.43 -10.07 -69.87
CA GLN A 338 36.53 -10.84 -69.00
C GLN A 338 35.45 -9.92 -68.39
N SER A 339 34.22 -10.41 -68.21
CA SER A 339 33.21 -9.71 -67.42
C SER A 339 33.50 -9.87 -65.92
N PHE A 340 33.29 -8.80 -65.13
CA PHE A 340 33.43 -8.90 -63.68
C PHE A 340 32.34 -9.79 -63.06
N ALA A 341 32.76 -10.77 -62.27
CA ALA A 341 31.93 -11.62 -61.42
C ALA A 341 32.78 -12.19 -60.29
N PHE A 342 32.18 -12.44 -59.12
CA PHE A 342 32.83 -13.20 -58.06
C PHE A 342 32.81 -14.70 -58.40
N SER A 343 33.87 -15.43 -58.06
CA SER A 343 33.95 -16.90 -58.20
C SER A 343 33.16 -17.65 -57.13
N ASP A 344 33.02 -17.01 -55.95
CA ASP A 344 32.48 -17.53 -54.70
C ASP A 344 31.70 -16.39 -54.01
N GLU A 345 31.52 -16.45 -52.68
CA GLU A 345 30.83 -15.42 -51.87
C GLU A 345 31.48 -14.01 -51.94
N GLY A 346 32.72 -13.92 -52.43
CA GLY A 346 33.48 -12.67 -52.51
C GLY A 346 34.02 -12.21 -51.14
N PRO A 347 34.66 -11.02 -51.08
CA PRO A 347 35.15 -10.46 -49.82
C PRO A 347 34.02 -9.99 -48.91
N ILE A 348 34.33 -9.83 -47.62
CA ILE A 348 33.41 -9.25 -46.63
C ILE A 348 33.50 -7.73 -46.67
N ILE A 349 32.34 -7.08 -46.69
CA ILE A 349 32.15 -5.64 -46.60
C ILE A 349 31.33 -5.35 -45.35
N THR A 350 31.88 -4.56 -44.43
CA THR A 350 31.15 -4.07 -43.26
C THR A 350 30.32 -2.85 -43.65
N ILE A 351 29.00 -2.92 -43.46
CA ILE A 351 28.09 -1.76 -43.55
C ILE A 351 27.99 -1.12 -42.18
N SER A 352 28.46 0.12 -42.05
CA SER A 352 28.27 0.94 -40.86
C SER A 352 26.94 1.71 -40.92
N TYR A 353 26.23 1.77 -39.80
CA TYR A 353 24.98 2.51 -39.64
C TYR A 353 25.18 3.75 -38.76
N ASN A 354 24.22 4.68 -38.81
CA ASN A 354 24.21 5.86 -37.93
C ASN A 354 23.94 5.53 -36.44
N TYR A 355 23.50 4.30 -36.14
CA TYR A 355 23.29 3.77 -34.80
C TYR A 355 23.35 2.22 -34.83
N GLY A 356 23.76 1.62 -33.71
CA GLY A 356 23.99 0.18 -33.61
C GLY A 356 25.39 -0.24 -34.08
N ASP A 357 25.64 -1.54 -34.04
CA ASP A 357 26.85 -2.15 -34.62
C ASP A 357 26.75 -2.24 -36.15
N GLY A 358 27.89 -2.37 -36.82
CA GLY A 358 27.93 -2.63 -38.27
C GLY A 358 27.47 -4.06 -38.62
N VAL A 359 27.04 -4.26 -39.86
CA VAL A 359 26.67 -5.58 -40.40
C VAL A 359 27.70 -5.99 -41.44
N ASP A 360 28.38 -7.11 -41.20
CA ASP A 360 29.26 -7.75 -42.19
C ASP A 360 28.42 -8.51 -43.21
N LEU A 361 28.57 -8.15 -44.49
CA LEU A 361 27.89 -8.78 -45.62
C LEU A 361 28.92 -9.24 -46.66
N TYR A 362 28.54 -10.23 -47.45
CA TYR A 362 29.35 -10.73 -48.56
C TYR A 362 29.17 -9.85 -49.81
N ALA A 363 30.25 -9.62 -50.57
CA ALA A 363 30.18 -8.78 -51.77
C ALA A 363 29.33 -9.37 -52.91
N SER A 364 29.02 -10.66 -52.87
CA SER A 364 28.07 -11.31 -53.80
C SER A 364 26.61 -11.29 -53.33
N ASP A 365 26.29 -10.70 -52.17
CA ASP A 365 24.94 -10.67 -51.60
C ASP A 365 24.04 -9.65 -52.32
N ASP A 366 22.71 -9.88 -52.34
CA ASP A 366 21.77 -9.04 -53.12
C ASP A 366 21.59 -7.61 -52.58
N ALA A 367 22.06 -7.40 -51.34
CA ALA A 367 22.30 -6.10 -50.74
C ALA A 367 23.27 -5.21 -51.56
N PHE A 368 24.13 -5.79 -52.41
CA PHE A 368 25.05 -5.06 -53.28
C PHE A 368 24.66 -5.11 -54.76
N SER A 369 24.97 -4.02 -55.45
CA SER A 369 24.83 -3.86 -56.89
C SER A 369 26.13 -3.31 -57.49
N PHE A 370 26.42 -3.67 -58.73
CA PHE A 370 27.54 -3.12 -59.50
C PHE A 370 27.14 -2.99 -60.99
N ALA A 371 27.93 -2.23 -61.75
CA ALA A 371 27.69 -2.08 -63.18
C ALA A 371 28.19 -3.32 -63.94
N GLU A 372 27.35 -3.91 -64.80
CA GLU A 372 27.78 -4.90 -65.79
C GLU A 372 28.88 -4.28 -66.67
N GLN A 373 30.11 -4.80 -66.55
CA GLN A 373 31.27 -4.28 -67.25
C GLN A 373 32.22 -5.38 -67.70
N THR A 374 32.87 -5.14 -68.83
CA THR A 374 34.01 -5.92 -69.33
C THR A 374 35.29 -5.23 -68.88
N LEU A 375 36.18 -5.97 -68.22
CA LEU A 375 37.38 -5.45 -67.58
C LEU A 375 38.45 -5.09 -68.63
N THR A 376 39.05 -3.92 -68.46
CA THR A 376 40.10 -3.39 -69.35
C THR A 376 41.49 -3.51 -68.74
N GLU A 377 42.52 -3.59 -69.59
CA GLU A 377 43.92 -3.57 -69.17
C GLU A 377 44.23 -2.34 -68.31
N GLY A 378 44.88 -2.55 -67.16
CA GLY A 378 45.21 -1.49 -66.21
C GLY A 378 44.03 -0.96 -65.38
N GLN A 379 42.88 -1.64 -65.37
CA GLN A 379 41.82 -1.38 -64.39
C GLN A 379 42.24 -1.92 -63.01
N GLU A 380 42.23 -1.04 -61.99
CA GLU A 380 42.70 -1.35 -60.63
C GLU A 380 41.56 -1.61 -59.62
N SER A 381 40.32 -1.18 -59.92
CA SER A 381 39.16 -1.41 -59.05
C SER A 381 37.83 -1.57 -59.80
N VAL A 382 36.84 -2.10 -59.08
CA VAL A 382 35.43 -2.21 -59.47
C VAL A 382 34.56 -1.64 -58.34
N THR A 383 33.75 -0.62 -58.65
CA THR A 383 32.85 0.01 -57.68
C THR A 383 31.57 -0.82 -57.49
N LEU A 384 31.31 -1.25 -56.26
CA LEU A 384 30.03 -1.74 -55.78
C LEU A 384 29.29 -0.60 -55.05
N TRP A 385 27.96 -0.69 -54.98
CA TRP A 385 27.13 0.17 -54.14
C TRP A 385 26.04 -0.64 -53.44
N LEU A 386 25.56 -0.16 -52.30
CA LEU A 386 24.42 -0.78 -51.60
C LEU A 386 23.14 -0.57 -52.42
N THR A 387 22.41 -1.64 -52.74
CA THR A 387 21.28 -1.64 -53.69
C THR A 387 20.21 -0.59 -53.35
N ASP A 388 19.78 -0.51 -52.08
CA ASP A 388 18.80 0.47 -51.61
C ASP A 388 19.39 1.87 -51.30
N HIS A 389 20.72 2.00 -51.21
CA HIS A 389 21.40 3.28 -50.95
C HIS A 389 22.61 3.48 -51.90
N PRO A 390 22.40 3.75 -53.21
CA PRO A 390 23.49 3.82 -54.20
C PRO A 390 24.54 4.92 -54.00
N SER A 391 24.35 5.83 -53.05
CA SER A 391 25.36 6.79 -52.60
C SER A 391 26.41 6.19 -51.66
N ILE A 392 26.20 4.97 -51.18
CA ILE A 392 27.13 4.23 -50.33
C ILE A 392 27.87 3.24 -51.21
N THR A 393 29.08 3.63 -51.60
CA THR A 393 29.94 2.91 -52.54
C THR A 393 31.15 2.29 -51.84
N VAL A 394 31.65 1.18 -52.36
CA VAL A 394 32.93 0.58 -51.98
C VAL A 394 33.68 0.13 -53.24
N GLU A 395 35.01 0.23 -53.25
CA GLU A 395 35.84 -0.22 -54.37
C GLU A 395 36.48 -1.57 -54.05
N ILE A 396 36.21 -2.57 -54.88
CA ILE A 396 36.85 -3.88 -54.82
C ILE A 396 38.12 -3.82 -55.67
N PRO A 397 39.32 -4.11 -55.12
CA PRO A 397 40.56 -4.09 -55.88
C PRO A 397 40.62 -5.26 -56.87
N VAL A 398 41.05 -4.99 -58.09
CA VAL A 398 41.22 -5.99 -59.15
C VAL A 398 42.58 -5.88 -59.83
N SER A 399 43.08 -6.98 -60.38
CA SER A 399 44.30 -7.01 -61.19
C SER A 399 43.97 -7.62 -62.55
N VAL A 400 43.97 -6.80 -63.61
CA VAL A 400 43.54 -7.21 -64.95
C VAL A 400 44.76 -7.36 -65.87
N VAL A 401 45.06 -8.60 -66.26
CA VAL A 401 46.25 -8.97 -67.05
C VAL A 401 45.90 -9.55 -68.42
N GLN A 402 46.79 -9.45 -69.40
CA GLN A 402 46.61 -10.14 -70.69
C GLN A 402 46.81 -11.66 -70.54
N PRO A 403 46.08 -12.50 -71.30
CA PRO A 403 46.32 -13.93 -71.30
C PRO A 403 47.63 -14.28 -72.03
N GLU A 404 48.45 -15.13 -71.42
CA GLU A 404 49.73 -15.60 -71.97
C GLU A 404 49.55 -16.90 -72.77
N LEU A 405 50.44 -17.17 -73.72
CA LEU A 405 50.51 -18.47 -74.40
C LEU A 405 51.11 -19.51 -73.44
N ILE A 406 50.41 -20.62 -73.22
CA ILE A 406 50.84 -21.72 -72.33
C ILE A 406 51.07 -23.06 -73.04
N GLY A 407 50.74 -23.16 -74.34
CA GLY A 407 50.92 -24.36 -75.13
C GLY A 407 50.50 -24.22 -76.59
N ILE A 408 50.86 -25.22 -77.40
CA ILE A 408 50.37 -25.37 -78.78
C ILE A 408 49.94 -26.81 -79.02
N VAL A 409 48.99 -27.01 -79.93
CA VAL A 409 48.57 -28.33 -80.42
C VAL A 409 48.41 -28.29 -81.94
N VAL A 410 48.89 -29.29 -82.67
CA VAL A 410 48.68 -29.45 -84.11
C VAL A 410 47.22 -29.85 -84.37
N ARG A 411 46.36 -28.84 -84.56
CA ARG A 411 44.92 -29.01 -84.76
C ARG A 411 44.57 -29.51 -86.15
N ILE A 412 45.34 -29.10 -87.16
CA ILE A 412 45.31 -29.63 -88.53
C ILE A 412 46.77 -29.81 -88.98
N PRO A 413 47.22 -31.03 -89.33
CA PRO A 413 48.57 -31.26 -89.84
C PRO A 413 48.71 -30.76 -91.30
N PRO A 414 49.94 -30.62 -91.84
CA PRO A 414 50.13 -30.11 -93.20
C PRO A 414 49.45 -30.99 -94.27
N GLN A 415 49.09 -30.39 -95.41
CA GLN A 415 48.42 -31.10 -96.52
C GLN A 415 49.26 -32.24 -97.10
N LYS A 416 50.59 -32.13 -97.05
CA LYS A 416 51.52 -33.16 -97.50
C LYS A 416 52.07 -33.94 -96.31
N LEU A 417 51.71 -35.23 -96.24
CA LEU A 417 52.13 -36.19 -95.20
C LEU A 417 52.90 -37.40 -95.77
N PHE A 418 53.27 -37.36 -97.05
CA PHE A 418 54.02 -38.39 -97.76
C PHE A 418 55.20 -37.76 -98.48
N TYR A 419 56.41 -38.29 -98.27
CA TYR A 419 57.66 -37.68 -98.71
C TYR A 419 58.68 -38.72 -99.21
N ASN A 420 59.79 -38.22 -99.75
CA ASN A 420 60.99 -38.99 -100.05
C ASN A 420 62.09 -38.64 -99.02
N ASP A 421 63.01 -39.58 -98.72
CA ASP A 421 64.17 -39.33 -97.84
C ASP A 421 64.92 -38.04 -98.22
N GLY A 422 65.15 -37.16 -97.25
CA GLY A 422 65.87 -35.89 -97.43
C GLY A 422 65.08 -34.76 -98.10
N GLU A 423 63.81 -34.98 -98.46
CA GLU A 423 62.90 -33.95 -98.96
C GLU A 423 62.58 -32.90 -97.87
N GLU A 424 62.25 -31.68 -98.29
CA GLU A 424 61.93 -30.55 -97.39
C GLU A 424 60.46 -30.60 -96.97
N ILE A 425 60.19 -30.33 -95.69
CA ILE A 425 58.84 -30.50 -95.11
C ILE A 425 57.97 -29.30 -95.46
N ALA A 426 56.91 -29.55 -96.23
CA ALA A 426 55.92 -28.53 -96.56
C ALA A 426 54.93 -28.36 -95.41
N LEU A 427 54.77 -27.14 -94.91
CA LEU A 427 53.86 -26.79 -93.82
C LEU A 427 52.52 -26.21 -94.33
N ASP A 428 52.29 -26.20 -95.64
CA ASP A 428 51.07 -25.68 -96.25
C ASP A 428 49.81 -26.35 -95.69
N GLY A 429 48.91 -25.53 -95.15
CA GLY A 429 47.66 -25.96 -94.53
C GLY A 429 47.78 -26.49 -93.08
N LEU A 430 48.97 -26.44 -92.47
CA LEU A 430 49.13 -26.61 -91.02
C LEU A 430 48.31 -25.54 -90.28
N VAL A 431 47.58 -25.95 -89.24
CA VAL A 431 46.90 -25.04 -88.29
C VAL A 431 47.19 -25.50 -86.87
N LEU A 432 47.73 -24.60 -86.06
CA LEU A 432 47.90 -24.78 -84.63
C LEU A 432 46.68 -24.26 -83.87
N ALA A 433 46.30 -24.96 -82.81
CA ALA A 433 45.56 -24.36 -81.70
C ALA A 433 46.61 -23.84 -80.69
N LEU A 434 46.59 -22.53 -80.46
CA LEU A 434 47.35 -21.85 -79.43
C LEU A 434 46.52 -21.90 -78.14
N GLN A 435 47.07 -22.46 -77.07
CA GLN A 435 46.39 -22.63 -75.80
C GLN A 435 46.81 -21.49 -74.85
N MET A 436 45.83 -20.73 -74.38
CA MET A 436 46.03 -19.48 -73.64
C MET A 436 45.79 -19.68 -72.13
N SER A 437 46.39 -18.83 -71.29
CA SER A 437 46.33 -18.94 -69.82
C SER A 437 44.93 -18.72 -69.22
N ASP A 438 44.02 -18.12 -69.97
CA ASP A 438 42.59 -17.97 -69.64
C ASP A 438 41.75 -19.22 -69.97
N GLY A 439 42.37 -20.25 -70.56
CA GLY A 439 41.71 -21.48 -71.01
C GLY A 439 41.10 -21.41 -72.41
N ASN A 440 41.21 -20.28 -73.12
CA ASN A 440 40.76 -20.18 -74.51
C ASN A 440 41.76 -20.84 -75.48
N GLU A 441 41.24 -21.30 -76.63
CA GLU A 441 42.07 -21.68 -77.79
C GLU A 441 41.91 -20.66 -78.91
N THR A 442 43.02 -20.13 -79.43
CA THR A 442 43.03 -19.35 -80.69
C THR A 442 43.72 -20.14 -81.80
N THR A 443 43.38 -19.90 -83.07
CA THR A 443 43.93 -20.70 -84.18
C THR A 443 44.94 -19.92 -85.01
N LEU A 444 46.16 -20.43 -85.10
CA LEU A 444 47.21 -19.89 -85.97
C LEU A 444 47.40 -20.80 -87.19
N ALA A 445 46.99 -20.32 -88.37
CA ALA A 445 47.27 -20.98 -89.64
C ALA A 445 48.70 -20.67 -90.11
N TYR A 446 49.38 -21.64 -90.70
CA TYR A 446 50.75 -21.46 -91.18
C TYR A 446 50.84 -20.45 -92.33
N SER A 447 51.86 -19.60 -92.23
CA SER A 447 52.36 -18.73 -93.31
C SER A 447 53.89 -18.59 -93.17
N ALA A 448 54.55 -18.09 -94.22
CA ALA A 448 56.00 -17.81 -94.16
C ALA A 448 56.40 -16.75 -93.12
N GLU A 449 55.44 -15.98 -92.60
CA GLU A 449 55.63 -14.95 -91.55
C GLU A 449 55.11 -15.40 -90.18
N SER A 450 54.52 -16.61 -90.07
CA SER A 450 53.85 -17.09 -88.86
C SER A 450 54.76 -17.47 -87.68
N GLY A 451 56.08 -17.43 -87.85
CA GLY A 451 57.06 -17.83 -86.82
C GLY A 451 57.11 -19.34 -86.51
N ILE A 452 56.22 -20.14 -87.09
CA ILE A 452 56.17 -21.59 -86.91
C ILE A 452 57.38 -22.24 -87.61
N THR A 453 58.09 -23.10 -86.88
CA THR A 453 59.24 -23.86 -87.39
C THR A 453 59.04 -25.37 -87.16
N VAL A 454 59.81 -26.21 -87.87
CA VAL A 454 59.83 -27.66 -87.64
C VAL A 454 61.24 -28.21 -87.47
N SER A 455 61.36 -29.24 -86.64
CA SER A 455 62.58 -30.01 -86.47
C SER A 455 62.29 -31.51 -86.59
N PRO A 456 63.01 -32.25 -87.44
CA PRO A 456 63.97 -31.76 -88.44
C PRO A 456 63.27 -31.04 -89.62
N GLU A 457 63.97 -30.11 -90.29
CA GLU A 457 63.47 -29.38 -91.47
C GLU A 457 63.28 -30.26 -92.73
N ARG A 458 63.95 -31.43 -92.74
CA ARG A 458 64.01 -32.38 -93.86
C ARG A 458 63.77 -33.80 -93.35
N VAL A 459 63.15 -34.61 -94.19
CA VAL A 459 62.68 -35.95 -93.83
C VAL A 459 63.84 -36.90 -93.52
N PRO A 460 63.92 -37.46 -92.30
CA PRO A 460 64.89 -38.49 -91.93
C PRO A 460 64.76 -39.76 -92.77
N ALA A 461 65.88 -40.46 -92.96
CA ALA A 461 65.89 -41.77 -93.61
C ALA A 461 65.34 -42.85 -92.66
N GLY A 462 64.12 -43.32 -92.92
CA GLY A 462 63.48 -44.40 -92.16
C GLY A 462 61.95 -44.43 -92.27
N PRO A 463 61.30 -45.56 -91.98
CA PRO A 463 59.85 -45.71 -92.09
C PRO A 463 59.12 -44.95 -90.98
N GLN A 464 58.29 -43.99 -91.37
CA GLN A 464 57.54 -43.04 -90.52
C GLN A 464 58.42 -42.13 -89.66
N SER A 465 58.33 -40.81 -89.91
CA SER A 465 59.04 -39.79 -89.13
C SER A 465 58.07 -38.99 -88.26
N VAL A 466 58.50 -38.70 -87.02
CA VAL A 466 57.84 -37.75 -86.12
C VAL A 466 58.50 -36.39 -86.31
N ILE A 467 57.70 -35.37 -86.58
CA ILE A 467 58.16 -34.00 -86.85
C ILE A 467 57.67 -33.13 -85.70
N THR A 468 58.60 -32.47 -85.00
CA THR A 468 58.27 -31.52 -83.95
C THR A 468 58.02 -30.15 -84.56
N VAL A 469 56.86 -29.57 -84.31
CA VAL A 469 56.53 -28.17 -84.60
C VAL A 469 56.89 -27.33 -83.39
N THR A 470 57.47 -26.15 -83.62
CA THR A 470 57.79 -25.16 -82.57
C THR A 470 57.17 -23.81 -82.91
N TYR A 471 56.54 -23.15 -81.93
CA TYR A 471 56.06 -21.78 -82.01
C TYR A 471 56.16 -21.10 -80.63
N GLU A 472 56.77 -19.90 -80.57
CA GLU A 472 57.04 -19.14 -79.33
C GLU A 472 57.62 -19.99 -78.17
N GLY A 473 58.50 -20.94 -78.50
CA GLY A 473 59.15 -21.85 -77.54
C GLY A 473 58.34 -23.08 -77.13
N PHE A 474 57.03 -23.12 -77.40
CA PHE A 474 56.19 -24.31 -77.19
C PHE A 474 56.30 -25.30 -78.34
N THR A 475 56.04 -26.58 -78.09
CA THR A 475 56.18 -27.66 -79.08
C THR A 475 55.04 -28.66 -79.04
N ASP A 476 54.71 -29.22 -80.21
CA ASP A 476 53.87 -30.42 -80.39
C ASP A 476 54.39 -31.20 -81.62
N THR A 477 53.83 -32.38 -81.92
CA THR A 477 54.32 -33.27 -82.98
C THR A 477 53.24 -33.76 -83.94
N PHE A 478 53.60 -33.92 -85.21
CA PHE A 478 52.82 -34.70 -86.18
C PHE A 478 53.67 -35.81 -86.82
N LYS A 479 53.02 -36.68 -87.59
CA LYS A 479 53.69 -37.81 -88.26
C LYS A 479 53.57 -37.70 -89.77
N ILE A 480 54.65 -38.05 -90.46
CA ILE A 480 54.72 -38.22 -91.91
C ILE A 480 55.14 -39.65 -92.26
N ASN A 481 54.86 -40.08 -93.49
CA ASN A 481 55.19 -41.41 -94.02
C ASN A 481 56.16 -41.34 -95.19
#